data_AF-A0A009ZJA4-F1
#
_entry.id   AF-A0A009ZJA4-F1
#
_cell.length_a   1.000
_cell.length_b   1.000
_cell.length_c   1.000
_cell.angle_alpha   90.00
_cell.angle_beta   90.00
_cell.angle_gamma   90.00
#
_symmetry.space_group_name_H-M   'P 1'
#
loop_
_entity.id
_entity.type
_entity.pdbx_description
1 polymer ?
#
loop_
_entity_poly.entity_id
_entity_poly.type
_entity_poly.pdbx_seq_one_letter_code
_entity_poly.pdbx_strand_id
1 'polypeptide(L)'
;MDLQLDQILIPMLPNANLIVVMQFLELKRVRVLEHATTGRKLYHALKLCEKNKHLADESGLAITVDQVKPLWVEFERRILSLAQASYDFAWLRADGMRTHLLPIVEES
;
A
#
# COMPACT_ATOMS: atom_id res chain seq x y z
N MET A 1 -0.53 7.86 4.07
CA MET A 1 -0.05 6.49 3.86
C MET A 1 -1.20 5.54 3.57
N ASP A 2 -2.29 5.57 4.35
CA ASP A 2 -3.49 4.74 4.10
C ASP A 2 -4.09 4.88 2.70
N LEU A 3 -4.15 6.10 2.15
CA LEU A 3 -4.63 6.33 0.78
C LEU A 3 -3.77 5.61 -0.29
N GLN A 4 -2.46 5.46 -0.06
CA GLN A 4 -1.56 4.77 -0.99
C GLN A 4 -1.78 3.25 -0.95
N LEU A 5 -2.10 2.72 0.23
CA LEU A 5 -2.49 1.31 0.37
C LEU A 5 -3.77 1.03 -0.40
N ASP A 6 -4.77 1.92 -0.30
CA ASP A 6 -6.02 1.81 -1.05
C ASP A 6 -5.77 1.81 -2.57
N GLN A 7 -4.95 2.74 -3.06
CA GLN A 7 -4.61 2.84 -4.48
C GLN A 7 -3.89 1.59 -5.04
N ILE A 8 -3.19 0.84 -4.20
CA ILE A 8 -2.44 -0.34 -4.62
C ILE A 8 -3.26 -1.62 -4.41
N LEU A 9 -3.81 -1.83 -3.22
CA LEU A 9 -4.43 -3.10 -2.84
C LEU A 9 -5.83 -3.28 -3.41
N ILE A 10 -6.64 -2.22 -3.52
CA ILE A 10 -7.99 -2.31 -4.08
C ILE A 10 -7.95 -2.85 -5.53
N PRO A 11 -7.14 -2.31 -6.46
CA PRO A 11 -7.07 -2.85 -7.82
C PRO A 11 -6.36 -4.21 -7.92
N MET A 12 -5.51 -4.57 -6.95
CA MET A 12 -4.84 -5.88 -6.92
C MET A 12 -5.77 -7.00 -6.44
N LEU A 13 -6.80 -6.66 -5.65
CA LEU A 13 -7.72 -7.61 -5.04
C LEU A 13 -9.18 -7.21 -5.35
N PRO A 14 -9.56 -7.11 -6.64
CA PRO A 14 -10.86 -6.58 -7.05
C PRO A 14 -12.04 -7.46 -6.60
N ASN A 15 -11.78 -8.75 -6.36
CA ASN A 15 -12.78 -9.74 -5.96
C ASN A 15 -12.81 -9.99 -4.45
N ALA A 16 -12.06 -9.22 -3.66
CA ALA A 16 -12.03 -9.41 -2.22
C ALA A 16 -13.38 -9.07 -1.59
N ASN A 17 -13.86 -9.95 -0.71
CA ASN A 17 -15.07 -9.73 0.07
C ASN A 17 -14.71 -9.08 1.41
N LEU A 18 -14.96 -7.78 1.51
CA LEU A 18 -14.61 -6.99 2.70
C LEU A 18 -15.30 -7.47 3.99
N ILE A 19 -16.51 -8.02 3.89
CA ILE A 19 -17.23 -8.54 5.06
C ILE A 19 -16.47 -9.74 5.62
N VAL A 20 -16.07 -10.67 4.75
CA VAL A 20 -15.30 -11.87 5.13
C VAL A 20 -13.90 -11.49 5.62
N VAL A 21 -13.25 -10.51 4.97
CA VAL A 21 -11.95 -9.98 5.41
C VAL A 21 -12.03 -9.43 6.83
N MET A 22 -13.06 -8.64 7.16
CA MET A 22 -13.21 -8.08 8.51
C MET A 22 -13.47 -9.20 9.54
N GLN A 23 -14.36 -10.14 9.24
CA GLN A 23 -14.61 -11.30 10.09
C GLN A 23 -13.33 -12.11 10.33
N PHE A 24 -12.55 -12.37 9.28
CA PHE A 24 -11.27 -13.05 9.38
C PHE A 24 -10.28 -12.31 10.29
N LEU A 25 -10.17 -10.99 10.16
CA LEU A 25 -9.30 -10.17 11.01
C LEU A 25 -9.74 -10.21 12.49
N GLU A 26 -11.04 -10.16 12.74
CA GLU A 26 -11.61 -10.31 14.10
C GLU A 26 -11.32 -11.69 14.68
N LEU A 27 -11.55 -12.76 13.92
CA LEU A 27 -11.28 -14.15 14.33
C LEU A 27 -9.81 -14.36 14.69
N LYS A 28 -8.90 -13.75 13.93
CA LYS A 28 -7.45 -13.83 14.18
C LYS A 28 -6.96 -12.78 15.18
N ARG A 29 -7.88 -12.06 15.85
CA ARG A 29 -7.62 -11.01 16.86
C ARG A 29 -6.67 -9.92 16.39
N VAL A 30 -6.72 -9.60 15.09
CA VAL A 30 -5.92 -8.52 14.51
C VAL A 30 -6.58 -7.19 14.83
N ARG A 31 -5.89 -6.34 15.59
CA ARG A 31 -6.39 -4.99 15.90
C ARG A 31 -6.26 -4.10 14.67
N VAL A 32 -7.39 -3.82 14.03
CA VAL A 32 -7.52 -2.79 12.99
C VAL A 32 -8.44 -1.70 13.52
N LEU A 33 -8.10 -0.44 13.28
CA LEU A 33 -8.97 0.69 13.65
C LEU A 33 -10.31 0.58 12.91
N GLU A 34 -11.43 0.86 13.58
CA GLU A 34 -12.77 0.75 12.97
C GLU A 34 -12.91 1.65 11.73
N HIS A 35 -12.27 2.82 11.76
CA HIS A 35 -12.21 3.80 10.69
C HIS A 35 -11.01 3.61 9.73
N ALA A 36 -10.31 2.47 9.80
CA ALA A 36 -9.25 2.17 8.86
C ALA A 36 -9.78 2.06 7.43
N THR A 37 -8.97 2.53 6.48
CA THR A 37 -9.32 2.46 5.06
C THR A 37 -9.40 1.02 4.57
N THR A 38 -10.05 0.83 3.42
CA THR A 38 -10.24 -0.48 2.81
C THR A 38 -8.91 -1.18 2.54
N GLY A 39 -7.93 -0.46 1.99
CA GLY A 39 -6.59 -0.98 1.72
C GLY A 39 -5.85 -1.35 3.00
N ARG A 40 -6.04 -0.64 4.11
CA ARG A 40 -5.45 -1.01 5.41
C ARG A 40 -6.01 -2.34 5.92
N LYS A 41 -7.32 -2.57 5.78
CA LYS A 41 -7.96 -3.86 6.13
C LYS A 41 -7.42 -5.00 5.25
N LEU A 42 -7.39 -4.80 3.93
CA LEU A 42 -6.84 -5.76 2.98
C LEU A 42 -5.36 -6.07 3.24
N TYR A 43 -4.56 -5.06 3.59
CA TYR A 43 -3.15 -5.21 3.94
C TYR A 43 -2.96 -6.16 5.12
N HIS A 44 -3.73 -5.97 6.19
CA HIS A 44 -3.62 -6.82 7.38
C HIS A 44 -3.99 -8.27 7.07
N ALA A 45 -5.02 -8.50 6.25
CA ALA A 45 -5.39 -9.84 5.82
C ALA A 45 -4.29 -10.46 4.95
N LEU A 46 -3.80 -9.75 3.94
CA LEU A 46 -2.76 -10.23 3.04
C LEU A 46 -1.45 -10.54 3.80
N LYS A 47 -1.07 -9.68 4.74
CA LYS A 47 0.11 -9.90 5.60
C LYS A 47 -0.03 -11.14 6.48
N LEU A 48 -1.25 -11.45 6.92
CA LEU A 48 -1.50 -12.65 7.71
C LEU A 48 -1.45 -13.90 6.83
N CYS A 49 -1.99 -13.83 5.61
CA CYS A 49 -1.88 -14.89 4.60
C CYS A 49 -0.43 -15.12 4.18
N GLU A 50 0.39 -14.08 4.05
CA GLU A 50 1.82 -14.23 3.72
C GLU A 50 2.53 -15.13 4.75
N LYS A 51 2.30 -14.86 6.04
CA LYS A 51 2.82 -15.68 7.14
C LYS A 51 2.19 -17.07 7.21
N ASN A 52 0.91 -17.18 6.88
CA ASN A 52 0.09 -18.38 7.03
C ASN A 52 -0.70 -18.64 5.75
N LYS A 53 -0.04 -19.14 4.71
CA LYS A 53 -0.64 -19.22 3.36
C LYS A 53 -1.88 -20.10 3.28
N HIS A 54 -2.01 -21.08 4.17
CA HIS A 54 -3.19 -21.94 4.27
C HIS A 54 -4.47 -21.18 4.65
N LEU A 55 -4.34 -19.95 5.18
CA LEU A 55 -5.48 -19.09 5.51
C LEU A 55 -6.01 -18.31 4.30
N ALA A 56 -5.39 -18.43 3.13
CA ALA A 56 -5.79 -17.68 1.94
C ALA A 56 -7.27 -17.88 1.59
N ASP A 57 -7.76 -19.11 1.68
CA ASP A 57 -9.14 -19.46 1.32
C ASP A 57 -10.18 -18.87 2.31
N GLU A 58 -9.84 -18.81 3.61
CA GLU A 58 -10.73 -18.24 4.64
C GLU A 58 -10.59 -16.72 4.80
N SER A 59 -9.55 -16.11 4.20
CA SER A 59 -9.22 -14.69 4.39
C SER A 59 -10.20 -13.72 3.73
N GLY A 60 -11.03 -14.19 2.80
CA GLY A 60 -11.93 -13.34 2.00
C GLY A 60 -11.24 -12.53 0.91
N LEU A 61 -9.93 -12.70 0.69
CA LEU A 61 -9.17 -12.01 -0.34
C LEU A 61 -9.44 -12.53 -1.77
N ALA A 62 -10.14 -13.66 -1.89
CA ALA A 62 -10.40 -14.35 -3.16
C ALA A 62 -9.10 -14.74 -3.92
N ILE A 63 -8.11 -15.22 -3.18
CA ILE A 63 -6.80 -15.67 -3.69
C ILE A 63 -6.48 -17.04 -3.16
N THR A 64 -5.70 -17.82 -3.90
CA THR A 64 -5.24 -19.14 -3.47
C THR A 64 -3.87 -19.06 -2.77
N VAL A 65 -3.51 -20.14 -2.07
CA VAL A 65 -2.23 -20.30 -1.36
C VAL A 65 -1.01 -19.97 -2.25
N ASP A 66 -1.03 -20.40 -3.51
CA ASP A 66 0.05 -20.19 -4.47
C ASP A 66 0.16 -18.74 -4.94
N GLN A 67 -0.95 -17.99 -4.91
CA GLN A 67 -1.01 -16.59 -5.33
C GLN A 67 -0.55 -15.62 -4.23
N VAL A 68 -0.57 -16.04 -2.96
CA VAL A 68 -0.21 -15.18 -1.82
C VAL A 68 1.19 -14.59 -1.97
N LYS A 69 2.20 -15.42 -2.24
CA LYS A 69 3.60 -14.98 -2.37
C LYS A 69 3.81 -14.01 -3.54
N PRO A 70 3.40 -14.35 -4.78
CA PRO A 70 3.48 -13.44 -5.92
C PRO A 70 2.78 -12.09 -5.67
N LEU A 71 1.57 -12.12 -5.08
CA LEU A 71 0.83 -10.90 -4.76
C LEU A 71 1.53 -10.04 -3.71
N TRP A 72 2.12 -10.66 -2.68
CA TRP A 72 2.89 -9.95 -1.68
C TRP A 72 4.11 -9.25 -2.29
N VAL A 73 4.87 -9.96 -3.12
CA VAL A 73 6.06 -9.39 -3.80
C VAL A 73 5.67 -8.26 -4.75
N GLU A 74 4.57 -8.42 -5.50
CA GLU A 74 4.03 -7.35 -6.35
C GLU A 74 3.64 -6.12 -5.54
N PHE A 75 2.99 -6.32 -4.39
CA PHE A 75 2.62 -5.25 -3.49
C PHE A 75 3.85 -4.50 -2.96
N GLU A 76 4.88 -5.22 -2.49
CA GLU A 76 6.13 -4.62 -2.01
C GLU A 76 6.82 -3.82 -3.12
N ARG A 77 6.87 -4.37 -4.34
CA ARG A 77 7.45 -3.67 -5.50
C ARG A 77 6.71 -2.36 -5.81
N ARG A 78 5.37 -2.35 -5.74
CA ARG A 78 4.57 -1.14 -5.98
C ARG A 78 4.76 -0.09 -4.90
N ILE A 79 4.83 -0.49 -3.63
CA ILE A 79 5.13 0.41 -2.52
C ILE A 79 6.52 1.03 -2.67
N LEU A 80 7.53 0.21 -3.01
CA LEU A 80 8.89 0.69 -3.23
C LEU A 80 8.96 1.66 -4.42
N SER A 81 8.30 1.34 -5.53
CA SER A 81 8.22 2.21 -6.71
C SER A 81 7.56 3.55 -6.40
N LEU A 82 6.47 3.53 -5.62
CA LEU A 82 5.78 4.75 -5.17
C LEU A 82 6.67 5.62 -4.27
N ALA A 83 7.45 5.00 -3.38
CA ALA A 83 8.40 5.70 -2.52
C ALA A 83 9.54 6.32 -3.34
N GLN A 84 10.08 5.59 -4.32
CA GLN A 84 11.11 6.10 -5.22
C GLN A 84 10.60 7.28 -6.05
N ALA A 85 9.41 7.16 -6.65
CA ALA A 85 8.80 8.24 -7.42
C ALA A 85 8.51 9.48 -6.56
N SER A 86 8.12 9.28 -5.29
CA SER A 86 7.93 10.38 -4.33
C SER A 86 9.26 11.08 -4.01
N TYR A 87 10.36 10.33 -3.89
CA TYR A 87 11.70 10.88 -3.68
C TYR A 87 12.22 11.64 -4.91
N ASP A 88 12.13 11.03 -6.10
CA ASP A 88 12.57 11.65 -7.35
C ASP A 88 11.84 12.97 -7.62
N PHE A 89 10.53 13.03 -7.33
CA PHE A 89 9.75 14.25 -7.47
C PHE A 89 10.13 15.34 -6.45
N ALA A 90 10.44 14.95 -5.21
CA ALA A 90 10.95 15.88 -4.20
C ALA A 90 12.32 16.44 -4.58
N TRP A 91 13.19 15.61 -5.15
CA TRP A 91 14.50 16.02 -5.66
C TRP A 91 14.38 16.96 -6.86
N LEU A 92 13.53 16.64 -7.84
CA LEU A 92 13.27 17.50 -9.01
C LEU A 92 12.67 18.86 -8.61
N ARG A 93 11.81 18.92 -7.59
CA ARG A 93 11.29 20.18 -7.06
C ARG A 93 12.37 21.01 -6.38
N ALA A 94 13.27 20.38 -5.61
CA ALA A 94 14.37 21.08 -4.96
C ALA A 94 15.39 21.65 -5.96
N ASP A 95 15.62 20.95 -7.08
CA ASP A 95 16.52 21.42 -8.14
C ASP A 95 15.86 22.51 -9.01
N GLY A 96 14.58 22.37 -9.36
CA GLY A 96 13.82 23.38 -10.09
C GLY A 96 13.60 24.71 -9.34
N MET A 97 13.77 24.73 -8.01
CA MET A 97 13.75 25.96 -7.21
C MET A 97 15.12 26.65 -7.13
N ARG A 98 16.23 25.99 -7.53
CA ARG A 98 17.55 26.65 -7.60
C ARG A 98 17.68 27.61 -8.77
N THR A 99 16.88 27.46 -9.82
CA THR A 99 16.91 28.34 -11.00
C THR A 99 16.16 29.67 -10.82
N HIS A 100 15.42 29.87 -9.73
CA HIS A 100 14.70 31.11 -9.43
C HIS A 100 15.19 31.85 -8.17
N LEU A 101 16.40 31.54 -7.70
CA LEU A 101 17.08 32.31 -6.66
C LEU A 101 18.41 32.87 -7.18
N LEU A 102 18.41 33.41 -8.40
CA LEU A 102 19.43 34.41 -8.76
C LEU A 102 19.10 35.67 -7.96
N PRO A 103 19.97 36.12 -7.05
CA PRO A 103 19.80 37.42 -6.43
C PRO A 103 19.94 38.45 -7.55
N ILE A 104 18.92 39.27 -7.72
CA ILE A 104 19.06 40.54 -8.44
C ILE A 104 19.95 41.40 -7.54
N VAL A 105 21.26 41.19 -7.65
CA VAL A 105 22.30 42.12 -7.21
C VAL A 105 22.77 42.79 -8.50
N GLU A 106 22.05 43.83 -8.90
CA GLU A 106 22.59 44.94 -9.69
C GLU A 106 22.66 46.09 -8.67
N GLU A 107 23.79 46.35 -8.02
CA GLU A 107 24.92 47.17 -8.48
C GLU A 107 24.52 48.47 -9.21
N SER A 108 24.64 49.57 -8.44
CA SER A 108 24.82 50.99 -8.81
C SER A 108 23.60 51.87 -9.09
#